data_AF-A0A9X6RNG8-F1
#
_entry.id   AF-A0A9X6RNG8-F1
#
_cell.length_a   1.000
_cell.length_b   1.000
_cell.length_c   1.000
_cell.angle_alpha   90.00
_cell.angle_beta   90.00
_cell.angle_gamma   90.00
#
_symmetry.space_group_name_H-M   'P 1'
#
loop_
_entity.id
_entity.type
_entity.pdbx_description
1 polymer ?
#
loop_
_entity_poly.entity_id
_entity_poly.type
_entity_poly.pdbx_seq_one_letter_code
_entity_poly.pdbx_strand_id
1 'polypeptide(L)'
;MDSGSDINKDQYERPSVTSMLSVGPYTTRQFLLLVQDSQATRRKRVLRLLFVMCVPILVLILQCAVTMLSASTTKVTSSNTALAITSSVQVGEVITRLARERGMTSSSDPWNNLVKLRASSDHAIAVVILWPGNSEDLPALRSPHALRHTLQTHRIDRSSNRTSISEVYWRHKGPAVAAPLCAGVIVNAKESLGIQRAIGSTIFSKGQGSTEEYNTFNENYFKARTFLEICFSHSGRSKALYDALLSDKADLTSRIASMRDAILQKQKNPRAC
;
A
#
# COMPACT_ATOMS: atom_id res chain seq x y z
N MET A 1 31.28 9.34 31.99
CA MET A 1 31.27 9.47 30.51
C MET A 1 29.82 9.79 30.15
N ASP A 2 29.26 10.96 30.43
CA ASP A 2 29.72 12.33 30.21
C ASP A 2 30.21 12.58 28.78
N SER A 3 29.24 12.88 27.92
CA SER A 3 29.40 13.64 26.69
C SER A 3 28.03 14.23 26.35
N GLY A 4 27.84 15.48 26.77
CA GLY A 4 26.75 16.32 26.30
C GLY A 4 26.91 16.65 24.82
N SER A 5 25.78 16.84 24.14
CA SER A 5 25.74 17.55 22.86
C SER A 5 24.65 18.60 22.92
N ASP A 6 25.06 19.80 23.31
CA ASP A 6 24.38 21.06 23.04
C ASP A 6 24.42 21.35 21.55
N ILE A 7 23.29 21.28 20.82
CA ILE A 7 23.20 21.89 19.48
C ILE A 7 21.81 22.50 19.21
N ASN A 8 21.84 23.84 19.09
CA ASN A 8 20.97 24.77 18.37
C ASN A 8 19.48 24.85 18.68
N LYS A 9 19.16 25.71 19.65
CA LYS A 9 17.97 26.57 19.65
C LYS A 9 18.36 27.93 19.08
N ASP A 10 18.42 28.08 17.77
CA ASP A 10 18.54 29.41 17.17
C ASP A 10 17.62 29.56 15.96
N GLN A 11 16.99 30.74 15.92
CA GLN A 11 16.27 31.35 14.80
C GLN A 11 14.86 30.83 14.47
N TYR A 12 13.93 31.09 15.40
CA TYR A 12 12.59 31.54 15.00
C TYR A 12 12.65 33.05 14.71
N GLU A 13 12.91 33.44 13.46
CA GLU A 13 12.59 34.78 12.98
C GLU A 13 11.08 34.97 13.07
N ARG A 14 10.62 35.74 14.07
CA ARG A 14 9.27 36.27 14.06
C ARG A 14 9.17 37.24 12.88
N PRO A 15 8.26 37.04 11.91
CA PRO A 15 7.97 38.08 10.95
C PRO A 15 7.48 39.30 11.72
N SER A 16 8.23 40.39 11.62
CA SER A 16 7.81 41.70 12.08
C SER A 16 6.47 42.02 11.42
N VAL A 17 5.41 42.08 12.22
CA VAL A 17 4.10 42.57 11.82
C VAL A 17 4.24 44.07 11.60
N THR A 18 4.83 44.44 10.46
CA THR A 18 4.83 45.81 9.96
C THR A 18 3.39 46.13 9.62
N SER A 19 2.78 46.94 10.48
CA SER A 19 1.50 47.62 10.28
C SER A 19 1.43 48.23 8.88
N MET A 20 0.80 47.52 7.94
CA MET A 20 0.58 47.95 6.55
C MET A 20 -0.75 48.70 6.37
N LEU A 21 -1.35 49.22 7.43
CA LEU A 21 -2.54 50.08 7.34
C LEU A 21 -2.17 51.57 7.21
N SER A 22 -1.13 51.88 6.42
CA SER A 22 -0.92 53.24 5.91
C SER A 22 -1.75 53.41 4.65
N VAL A 23 -3.01 53.79 4.84
CA VAL A 23 -3.95 54.15 3.77
C VAL A 23 -3.40 55.40 3.07
N GLY A 24 -2.69 55.19 1.95
CA GLY A 24 -1.93 56.24 1.26
C GLY A 24 -2.78 57.43 0.80
N PRO A 25 -2.21 58.65 0.68
CA PRO A 25 -2.91 59.93 0.47
C PRO A 25 -3.80 59.99 -0.79
N TYR A 26 -3.63 59.06 -1.72
CA TYR A 26 -4.48 58.90 -2.90
C TYR A 26 -5.91 58.44 -2.56
N THR A 27 -6.09 57.66 -1.50
CA THR A 27 -7.42 57.17 -1.08
C THR A 27 -8.26 58.26 -0.41
N THR A 28 -7.63 59.18 0.33
CA THR A 28 -8.29 60.30 1.02
C THR A 28 -8.92 61.29 0.04
N ARG A 29 -8.24 61.58 -1.08
CA ARG A 29 -8.77 62.44 -2.15
C ARG A 29 -9.95 61.82 -2.90
N GLN A 30 -9.93 60.49 -3.10
CA GLN A 30 -11.06 59.81 -3.73
C GLN A 30 -12.30 59.75 -2.84
N PHE A 31 -12.13 59.71 -1.51
CA PHE A 31 -13.25 59.77 -0.56
C PHE A 31 -13.98 61.12 -0.59
N LEU A 32 -13.24 62.23 -0.72
CA LEU A 32 -13.84 63.57 -0.82
C LEU A 32 -14.66 63.77 -2.09
N LEU A 33 -14.17 63.27 -3.23
CA LEU A 33 -14.92 63.28 -4.49
C LEU A 33 -16.17 62.38 -4.45
N LEU A 34 -16.20 61.40 -3.54
CA LEU A 34 -17.32 60.49 -3.31
C LEU A 34 -18.47 61.10 -2.49
N VAL A 35 -18.24 62.24 -1.83
CA VAL A 35 -19.25 62.96 -1.04
C VAL A 35 -20.07 63.93 -1.91
N GLN A 36 -19.52 64.41 -3.03
CA GLN A 36 -20.19 65.35 -3.93
C GLN A 36 -21.00 64.70 -5.07
N ASP A 37 -20.96 63.37 -5.22
CA ASP A 37 -21.65 62.67 -6.31
C ASP A 37 -23.16 62.53 -6.08
N SER A 38 -23.95 62.54 -7.16
CA SER A 38 -25.39 62.32 -7.10
C SER A 38 -25.74 60.92 -6.53
N GLN A 39 -26.88 60.81 -5.84
CA GLN A 39 -27.31 59.56 -5.18
C GLN A 39 -27.29 58.34 -6.11
N ALA A 40 -27.67 58.51 -7.38
CA ALA A 40 -27.71 57.42 -8.35
C ALA A 40 -26.31 56.89 -8.67
N THR A 41 -25.33 57.78 -8.88
CA THR A 41 -23.94 57.43 -9.16
C THR A 41 -23.28 56.75 -7.97
N ARG A 42 -23.60 57.22 -6.74
CA ARG A 42 -23.09 56.66 -5.49
C ARG A 42 -23.55 55.21 -5.29
N ARG A 43 -24.82 54.90 -5.53
CA ARG A 43 -25.36 53.53 -5.46
C ARG A 43 -24.66 52.59 -6.45
N LYS A 44 -24.44 53.03 -7.69
CA LYS A 44 -23.75 52.21 -8.71
C LYS A 44 -22.29 51.92 -8.35
N ARG A 45 -21.57 52.90 -7.79
CA ARG A 45 -20.17 52.72 -7.33
C ARG A 45 -20.09 51.78 -6.12
N VAL A 46 -20.97 51.93 -5.13
CA VAL A 46 -21.02 51.03 -3.97
C VAL A 46 -21.30 49.59 -4.40
N LEU A 47 -22.23 49.38 -5.33
CA LEU A 47 -22.57 48.04 -5.83
C LEU A 47 -21.39 47.42 -6.59
N ARG A 48 -20.64 48.21 -7.37
CA ARG A 48 -19.41 47.75 -8.03
C ARG A 48 -18.32 47.37 -7.01
N LEU A 49 -18.13 48.17 -5.96
CA LEU A 49 -17.15 47.90 -4.90
C LEU A 49 -17.52 46.64 -4.10
N LEU A 50 -18.81 46.47 -3.79
CA LEU A 50 -19.35 45.27 -3.16
C LEU A 50 -19.09 44.04 -4.02
N PHE A 51 -19.35 44.12 -5.34
CA PHE A 51 -19.10 43.03 -6.27
C PHE A 51 -17.62 42.63 -6.31
N VAL A 52 -16.71 43.61 -6.40
CA VAL A 52 -15.26 43.36 -6.39
C VAL A 52 -14.79 42.69 -5.10
N MET A 53 -15.41 43.01 -3.95
CA MET A 53 -15.15 42.34 -2.67
C MET A 53 -15.79 40.95 -2.56
N CYS A 54 -16.97 40.72 -3.16
CA CYS A 54 -17.66 39.44 -3.09
C CYS A 54 -16.98 38.34 -3.92
N VAL A 55 -16.38 38.69 -5.06
CA VAL A 55 -15.70 37.73 -5.94
C VAL A 55 -14.62 36.90 -5.20
N PRO A 56 -13.61 37.50 -4.52
CA PRO A 56 -12.59 36.73 -3.81
C PRO A 56 -13.17 35.90 -2.66
N ILE A 57 -14.22 36.38 -1.98
CA ILE A 57 -14.90 35.62 -0.93
C ILE A 57 -15.56 34.37 -1.52
N LEU A 58 -16.25 34.49 -2.67
CA LEU A 58 -16.85 33.35 -3.36
C LEU A 58 -15.81 32.35 -3.86
N VAL A 59 -14.68 32.82 -4.40
CA VAL A 59 -13.57 31.96 -4.82
C VAL A 59 -13.01 31.17 -3.63
N LEU A 60 -12.82 31.81 -2.47
CA LEU A 60 -12.37 31.13 -1.25
C LEU A 60 -13.37 30.08 -0.76
N ILE A 61 -14.68 30.39 -0.80
CA ILE A 61 -15.72 29.42 -0.43
C ILE A 61 -15.70 28.20 -1.37
N LEU A 62 -15.59 28.42 -2.68
CA LEU A 62 -15.52 27.34 -3.67
C LEU A 62 -14.26 26.48 -3.49
N GLN A 63 -13.10 27.11 -3.26
CA GLN A 63 -11.85 26.39 -3.01
C GLN A 63 -11.93 25.58 -1.70
N CYS A 64 -12.52 26.14 -0.64
CA CYS A 64 -12.75 25.44 0.61
C CYS A 64 -13.71 24.25 0.43
N ALA A 65 -14.75 24.40 -0.40
CA ALA A 65 -15.67 23.30 -0.70
C ALA A 65 -14.97 22.17 -1.46
N VAL A 66 -14.19 22.49 -2.50
CA VAL A 66 -13.46 21.50 -3.31
C VAL A 66 -12.43 20.74 -2.46
N THR A 67 -11.66 21.45 -1.64
CA THR A 67 -10.68 20.82 -0.73
C THR A 67 -11.36 19.90 0.28
N MET A 68 -12.46 20.32 0.89
CA MET A 68 -13.23 19.48 1.81
C MET A 68 -13.81 18.23 1.13
N LEU A 69 -14.33 18.36 -0.09
CA LEU A 69 -14.77 17.23 -0.91
C LEU A 69 -13.63 16.24 -1.19
N SER A 70 -12.46 16.73 -1.59
CA SER A 70 -11.28 15.88 -1.84
C SER A 70 -10.75 15.20 -0.58
N ALA A 71 -10.83 15.85 0.58
CA ALA A 71 -10.45 15.28 1.85
C ALA A 71 -11.43 14.16 2.27
N SER A 72 -12.73 14.35 2.00
CA SER A 72 -13.75 13.35 2.28
C SER A 72 -13.56 12.08 1.43
N THR A 73 -13.32 12.22 0.12
CA THR A 73 -13.05 11.08 -0.76
C THR A 73 -11.75 10.35 -0.37
N THR A 74 -10.73 11.10 0.04
CA THR A 74 -9.47 10.53 0.56
C THR A 74 -9.69 9.73 1.85
N LYS A 75 -10.57 10.21 2.75
CA LYS A 75 -10.90 9.48 3.98
C LYS A 75 -11.64 8.18 3.69
N VAL A 76 -12.60 8.19 2.78
CA VAL A 76 -13.35 6.99 2.36
C VAL A 76 -12.41 5.97 1.70
N THR A 77 -11.54 6.41 0.79
CA THR A 77 -10.57 5.52 0.13
C THR A 77 -9.54 4.96 1.12
N SER A 78 -9.07 5.76 2.09
CA SER A 78 -8.18 5.28 3.15
C SER A 78 -8.84 4.18 4.01
N SER A 79 -10.11 4.34 4.37
CA SER A 79 -10.85 3.33 5.15
C SER A 79 -11.00 2.02 4.37
N ASN A 80 -11.37 2.12 3.08
CA ASN A 80 -11.50 0.95 2.21
C ASN A 80 -10.14 0.25 2.02
N THR A 81 -9.05 1.01 1.91
CA THR A 81 -7.70 0.46 1.78
C THR A 81 -7.26 -0.26 3.06
N ALA A 82 -7.53 0.31 4.23
CA ALA A 82 -7.23 -0.33 5.51
C ALA A 82 -7.98 -1.66 5.68
N LEU A 83 -9.26 -1.70 5.28
CA LEU A 83 -10.06 -2.92 5.29
C LEU A 83 -9.52 -3.97 4.31
N ALA A 84 -9.15 -3.55 3.10
CA ALA A 84 -8.55 -4.45 2.10
C ALA A 84 -7.18 -5.02 2.55
N ILE A 85 -6.34 -4.21 3.19
CA ILE A 85 -5.06 -4.67 3.77
C ILE A 85 -5.32 -5.69 4.88
N THR A 86 -6.24 -5.39 5.80
CA THR A 86 -6.58 -6.28 6.92
C THR A 86 -7.11 -7.62 6.40
N SER A 87 -8.03 -7.59 5.43
CA SER A 87 -8.53 -8.78 4.75
C SER A 87 -7.40 -9.57 4.07
N SER A 88 -6.47 -8.89 3.37
CA SER A 88 -5.34 -9.56 2.71
C SER A 88 -4.43 -10.29 3.71
N VAL A 89 -4.16 -9.67 4.87
CA VAL A 89 -3.38 -10.29 5.96
C VAL A 89 -4.10 -11.52 6.52
N GLN A 90 -5.41 -11.40 6.78
CA GLN A 90 -6.22 -12.52 7.28
C GLN A 90 -6.29 -13.68 6.28
N VAL A 91 -6.45 -13.40 4.98
CA VAL A 91 -6.43 -14.42 3.93
C VAL A 91 -5.04 -15.06 3.83
N GLY A 92 -3.96 -14.29 3.95
CA GLY A 92 -2.59 -14.81 4.02
C GLY A 92 -2.38 -15.77 5.20
N GLU A 93 -2.97 -15.46 6.35
CA GLU A 93 -2.95 -16.34 7.51
C GLU A 93 -3.70 -17.66 7.25
N VAL A 94 -4.88 -17.60 6.62
CA VAL A 94 -5.62 -18.79 6.19
C VAL A 94 -4.76 -19.68 5.29
N ILE A 95 -4.13 -19.09 4.28
CA ILE A 95 -3.26 -19.82 3.35
C ILE A 95 -2.10 -20.49 4.11
N THR A 96 -1.46 -19.77 5.02
CA THR A 96 -0.34 -20.28 5.81
C THR A 96 -0.76 -21.45 6.70
N ARG A 97 -1.91 -21.36 7.37
CA ARG A 97 -2.44 -22.45 8.21
C ARG A 97 -2.85 -23.66 7.38
N LEU A 98 -3.48 -23.47 6.22
CA LEU A 98 -3.82 -24.55 5.29
C LEU A 98 -2.58 -25.21 4.70
N ALA A 99 -1.53 -24.45 4.38
CA ALA A 99 -0.26 -25.00 3.92
C ALA A 99 0.42 -25.86 5.01
N ARG A 100 0.36 -25.40 6.27
CA ARG A 100 0.84 -26.18 7.43
C ARG A 100 0.01 -27.44 7.63
N GLU A 101 -1.32 -27.35 7.52
CA GLU A 101 -2.24 -28.49 7.60
C GLU A 101 -1.87 -29.52 6.54
N ARG A 102 -1.66 -29.09 5.30
CA ARG A 102 -1.19 -29.93 4.20
C ARG A 102 0.12 -30.64 4.54
N GLY A 103 1.14 -29.90 4.99
CA GLY A 103 2.44 -30.48 5.35
C GLY A 103 2.32 -31.55 6.45
N MET A 104 1.46 -31.30 7.44
CA MET A 104 1.25 -32.23 8.55
C MET A 104 0.38 -33.43 8.19
N THR A 105 -0.46 -33.34 7.15
CA THR A 105 -1.20 -34.51 6.66
C THR A 105 -0.31 -35.51 5.92
N SER A 106 0.86 -35.09 5.43
CA SER A 106 1.85 -35.95 4.77
C SER A 106 2.88 -36.54 5.72
N SER A 107 3.11 -35.93 6.88
CA SER A 107 4.01 -36.47 7.90
C SER A 107 3.31 -37.54 8.73
N SER A 108 4.08 -38.45 9.32
CA SER A 108 3.60 -39.44 10.30
C SER A 108 3.33 -38.80 11.67
N ASP A 109 3.01 -37.51 11.70
CA ASP A 109 2.85 -36.76 12.95
C ASP A 109 1.61 -37.24 13.73
N PRO A 110 1.59 -37.07 15.06
CA PRO A 110 0.47 -37.51 15.89
C PRO A 110 -0.85 -36.85 15.44
N TRP A 111 -1.90 -37.67 15.26
CA TRP A 111 -3.24 -37.22 14.86
C TRP A 111 -3.77 -36.03 15.69
N ASN A 112 -3.44 -35.98 16.98
CA ASN A 112 -3.83 -34.90 17.88
C ASN A 112 -3.32 -33.51 17.43
N ASN A 113 -2.11 -33.43 16.86
CA ASN A 113 -1.57 -32.17 16.35
C ASN A 113 -2.31 -31.73 15.09
N LEU A 114 -2.66 -32.69 14.23
CA LEU A 114 -3.41 -32.43 13.00
C LEU A 114 -4.83 -31.93 13.30
N VAL A 115 -5.51 -32.49 14.30
CA VAL A 115 -6.84 -32.03 14.75
C VAL A 115 -6.78 -30.59 15.26
N LYS A 116 -5.78 -30.24 16.09
CA LYS A 116 -5.57 -28.87 16.55
C LYS A 116 -5.30 -27.91 15.38
N LEU A 117 -4.52 -28.35 14.40
CA LEU A 117 -4.20 -27.52 13.24
C LEU A 117 -5.41 -27.31 12.32
N ARG A 118 -6.27 -28.32 12.13
CA ARG A 118 -7.53 -28.20 11.39
C ARG A 118 -8.48 -27.19 12.04
N ALA A 119 -8.66 -27.28 13.37
CA ALA A 119 -9.45 -26.32 14.12
C ALA A 119 -8.88 -24.90 13.98
N SER A 120 -7.55 -24.77 14.00
CA SER A 120 -6.85 -23.51 13.77
C SER A 120 -7.09 -22.96 12.35
N SER A 121 -7.04 -23.79 11.31
CA SER A 121 -7.39 -23.39 9.93
C SER A 121 -8.84 -22.91 9.83
N ASP A 122 -9.78 -23.65 10.43
CA ASP A 122 -11.21 -23.32 10.37
C ASP A 122 -11.53 -22.00 11.09
N HIS A 123 -10.85 -21.76 12.22
CA HIS A 123 -10.91 -20.50 12.95
C HIS A 123 -10.36 -19.34 12.11
N ALA A 124 -9.21 -19.50 11.46
CA ALA A 124 -8.68 -18.43 10.60
C ALA A 124 -9.64 -18.10 9.45
N ILE A 125 -10.28 -19.11 8.84
CA ILE A 125 -11.32 -18.87 7.82
C ILE A 125 -12.51 -18.09 8.41
N ALA A 126 -12.79 -18.20 9.72
CA ALA A 126 -13.89 -17.49 10.39
C ALA A 126 -13.61 -16.02 10.65
N VAL A 127 -12.34 -15.69 10.87
CA VAL A 127 -11.91 -14.36 11.23
C VAL A 127 -11.76 -13.45 10.01
N VAL A 128 -11.73 -14.01 8.78
CA VAL A 128 -11.66 -13.21 7.55
C VAL A 128 -12.91 -12.34 7.40
N ILE A 129 -12.73 -11.03 7.56
CA ILE A 129 -13.83 -10.04 7.54
C ILE A 129 -14.40 -9.86 6.14
N LEU A 130 -13.52 -9.73 5.16
CA LEU A 130 -13.88 -9.59 3.74
C LEU A 130 -13.25 -10.74 2.97
N TRP A 131 -14.08 -11.64 2.46
CA TRP A 131 -13.63 -12.74 1.63
C TRP A 131 -13.52 -12.27 0.17
N PRO A 132 -12.39 -12.50 -0.52
CA PRO A 132 -12.16 -11.94 -1.87
C PRO A 132 -12.90 -12.68 -3.00
N GLY A 133 -13.91 -13.49 -2.68
CA GLY A 133 -14.58 -14.37 -3.65
C GLY A 133 -15.51 -13.64 -4.60
N ASN A 134 -15.38 -13.92 -5.90
CA ASN A 134 -16.25 -13.48 -6.98
C ASN A 134 -17.12 -14.63 -7.51
N SER A 135 -18.19 -14.30 -8.23
CA SER A 135 -19.05 -15.30 -8.89
C SER A 135 -18.30 -16.13 -9.95
N GLU A 136 -17.24 -15.59 -10.54
CA GLU A 136 -16.38 -16.28 -11.51
C GLU A 136 -15.36 -17.22 -10.85
N ASP A 137 -15.11 -17.05 -9.56
CA ASP A 137 -14.19 -17.93 -8.84
C ASP A 137 -14.80 -19.32 -8.67
N LEU A 138 -13.92 -20.29 -8.41
CA LEU A 138 -14.35 -21.67 -8.24
C LEU A 138 -15.35 -21.79 -7.10
N PRO A 139 -16.32 -22.70 -7.19
CA PRO A 139 -17.36 -22.85 -6.18
C PRO A 139 -16.81 -22.91 -4.74
N ALA A 140 -15.67 -23.58 -4.54
CA ALA A 140 -15.01 -23.71 -3.24
C ALA A 140 -14.40 -22.40 -2.70
N LEU A 141 -14.05 -21.42 -3.55
CA LEU A 141 -13.44 -20.15 -3.14
C LEU A 141 -14.42 -18.97 -3.15
N ARG A 142 -15.67 -19.17 -3.59
CA ARG A 142 -16.67 -18.08 -3.62
C ARG A 142 -17.01 -17.53 -2.24
N SER A 143 -16.99 -18.38 -1.22
CA SER A 143 -17.30 -17.98 0.14
C SER A 143 -16.46 -18.75 1.16
N PRO A 144 -16.28 -18.20 2.38
CA PRO A 144 -15.60 -18.91 3.46
C PRO A 144 -16.28 -20.25 3.78
N HIS A 145 -17.60 -20.30 3.69
CA HIS A 145 -18.39 -21.50 3.96
C HIS A 145 -18.19 -22.57 2.90
N ALA A 146 -18.16 -22.18 1.62
CA ALA A 146 -17.89 -23.12 0.54
C ALA A 146 -16.47 -23.72 0.66
N LEU A 147 -15.49 -22.92 1.07
CA LEU A 147 -14.13 -23.40 1.32
C LEU A 147 -14.12 -24.39 2.47
N ARG A 148 -14.74 -24.05 3.61
CA ARG A 148 -14.82 -24.97 4.77
C ARG A 148 -15.51 -26.27 4.42
N HIS A 149 -16.65 -26.21 3.74
CA HIS A 149 -17.38 -27.39 3.32
C HIS A 149 -16.48 -28.29 2.45
N THR A 150 -15.81 -27.71 1.45
CA THR A 150 -14.87 -28.42 0.58
C THR A 150 -13.72 -29.05 1.37
N LEU A 151 -13.15 -28.33 2.34
CA LEU A 151 -12.09 -28.83 3.23
C LEU A 151 -12.60 -29.97 4.13
N GLN A 152 -13.81 -29.87 4.66
CA GLN A 152 -14.42 -30.90 5.51
C GLN A 152 -14.66 -32.18 4.72
N THR A 153 -15.27 -32.10 3.53
CA THR A 153 -15.44 -33.25 2.63
C THR A 153 -14.08 -33.89 2.34
N HIS A 154 -13.07 -33.08 1.99
CA HIS A 154 -11.72 -33.58 1.73
C HIS A 154 -11.09 -34.28 2.96
N ARG A 155 -11.26 -33.73 4.16
CA ARG A 155 -10.74 -34.32 5.40
C ARG A 155 -11.41 -35.67 5.69
N ILE A 156 -12.71 -35.81 5.42
CA ILE A 156 -13.47 -37.06 5.55
C ILE A 156 -12.99 -38.09 4.52
N ASP A 157 -12.90 -37.71 3.25
CA ASP A 157 -12.46 -38.60 2.17
C ASP A 157 -11.06 -39.17 2.45
N ARG A 158 -10.14 -38.33 2.94
CA ARG A 158 -8.79 -38.77 3.31
C ARG A 158 -8.79 -39.68 4.54
N SER A 159 -9.65 -39.43 5.53
CA SER A 159 -9.78 -40.31 6.69
C SER A 159 -10.31 -41.71 6.33
N SER A 160 -11.06 -41.81 5.23
CA SER A 160 -11.59 -43.09 4.72
C SER A 160 -10.58 -43.90 3.88
N ASN A 161 -9.35 -43.40 3.69
CA ASN A 161 -8.27 -44.03 2.90
C ASN A 161 -8.65 -44.35 1.43
N ARG A 162 -9.73 -43.73 0.90
CA ARG A 162 -10.28 -43.99 -0.44
C ARG A 162 -9.64 -43.18 -1.57
N THR A 163 -8.74 -42.26 -1.27
CA THR A 163 -8.12 -41.40 -2.30
C THR A 163 -6.81 -41.99 -2.77
N SER A 164 -6.74 -42.34 -4.06
CA SER A 164 -5.50 -42.81 -4.68
C SER A 164 -4.47 -41.66 -4.76
N ILE A 165 -3.18 -41.99 -4.69
CA ILE A 165 -2.07 -41.01 -4.76
C ILE A 165 -2.15 -40.14 -6.04
N SER A 166 -2.73 -40.66 -7.13
CA SER A 166 -2.91 -39.92 -8.39
C SER A 166 -4.04 -38.88 -8.34
N GLU A 167 -5.08 -39.08 -7.52
CA GLU A 167 -6.16 -38.10 -7.33
C GLU A 167 -5.71 -36.89 -6.49
N VAL A 168 -4.75 -37.12 -5.57
CA VAL A 168 -4.00 -36.07 -4.87
C VAL A 168 -3.15 -35.24 -5.85
N TYR A 169 -2.67 -35.87 -6.92
CA TYR A 169 -1.83 -35.23 -7.95
C TYR A 169 -2.63 -34.33 -8.92
N TRP A 170 -3.86 -34.71 -9.30
CA TRP A 170 -4.70 -33.86 -10.16
C TRP A 170 -5.17 -32.57 -9.47
N ARG A 171 -5.36 -32.60 -8.14
CA ARG A 171 -5.61 -31.38 -7.32
C ARG A 171 -4.37 -30.51 -7.07
N HIS A 172 -3.17 -30.96 -7.44
CA HIS A 172 -1.95 -30.14 -7.44
C HIS A 172 -1.79 -29.25 -8.69
N LYS A 173 -2.52 -29.50 -9.78
CA LYS A 173 -2.42 -28.72 -11.05
C LYS A 173 -3.71 -28.02 -11.48
N GLY A 174 -4.76 -28.04 -10.67
CA GLY A 174 -5.98 -27.31 -11.00
C GLY A 174 -5.79 -25.79 -10.91
N PRO A 175 -6.36 -24.98 -11.83
CA PRO A 175 -6.38 -23.50 -11.74
C PRO A 175 -7.02 -23.00 -10.43
N ALA A 176 -7.64 -23.91 -9.66
CA ALA A 176 -8.31 -23.67 -8.42
C ALA A 176 -7.44 -23.27 -7.23
N VAL A 177 -6.18 -23.70 -7.22
CA VAL A 177 -5.25 -23.44 -6.12
C VAL A 177 -4.21 -22.38 -6.52
N ALA A 178 -4.10 -22.10 -7.83
CA ALA A 178 -3.15 -21.13 -8.37
C ALA A 178 -3.45 -19.69 -7.92
N ALA A 179 -4.72 -19.30 -7.80
CA ALA A 179 -5.11 -17.96 -7.37
C ALA A 179 -4.71 -17.62 -5.91
N PRO A 180 -5.07 -18.43 -4.90
CA PRO A 180 -4.63 -18.17 -3.52
C PRO A 180 -3.12 -18.37 -3.34
N LEU A 181 -2.50 -19.31 -4.08
CA LEU A 181 -1.04 -19.44 -4.10
C LEU A 181 -0.39 -18.16 -4.64
N CYS A 182 -0.88 -17.59 -5.74
CA CYS A 182 -0.37 -16.33 -6.28
C CYS A 182 -0.54 -15.17 -5.31
N ALA A 183 -1.70 -15.05 -4.65
CA ALA A 183 -1.91 -13.98 -3.67
C ALA A 183 -0.91 -14.05 -2.51
N GLY A 184 -0.74 -15.24 -1.90
CA GLY A 184 0.24 -15.43 -0.83
C GLY A 184 1.69 -15.21 -1.29
N VAL A 185 2.03 -15.70 -2.48
CA VAL A 185 3.37 -15.54 -3.06
C VAL A 185 3.65 -14.07 -3.42
N ILE A 186 2.66 -13.32 -3.92
CA ILE A 186 2.78 -11.88 -4.17
C ILE A 186 2.96 -11.10 -2.87
N VAL A 187 2.26 -11.48 -1.79
CA VAL A 187 2.44 -10.85 -0.47
C VAL A 187 3.87 -11.06 0.05
N ASN A 188 4.39 -12.29 -0.03
CA ASN A 188 5.77 -12.59 0.34
C ASN A 188 6.80 -11.86 -0.53
N ALA A 189 6.52 -11.74 -1.83
CA ALA A 189 7.35 -10.94 -2.74
C ALA A 189 7.38 -9.47 -2.33
N LYS A 190 6.20 -8.89 -2.03
CA LYS A 190 6.06 -7.51 -1.58
C LYS A 190 6.81 -7.26 -0.27
N GLU A 191 6.71 -8.16 0.70
CA GLU A 191 7.43 -8.04 1.98
C GLU A 191 8.94 -8.07 1.77
N SER A 192 9.43 -9.02 0.98
CA SER A 192 10.86 -9.12 0.63
C SER A 192 11.37 -7.85 -0.07
N LEU A 193 10.59 -7.28 -1.02
CA LEU A 193 10.91 -5.99 -1.65
C LEU A 193 10.88 -4.82 -0.65
N GLY A 194 9.98 -4.85 0.33
CA GLY A 194 9.90 -3.86 1.40
C GLY A 194 11.17 -3.84 2.25
N ILE A 195 11.65 -5.01 2.66
CA ILE A 195 12.91 -5.19 3.41
C ILE A 195 14.09 -4.73 2.56
N GLN A 196 14.14 -5.17 1.29
CA GLN A 196 15.18 -4.74 0.34
C GLN A 196 15.25 -3.22 0.24
N ARG A 197 14.09 -2.55 0.10
CA ARG A 197 14.02 -1.08 -0.01
C ARG A 197 14.53 -0.39 1.26
N ALA A 198 14.16 -0.87 2.44
CA ALA A 198 14.59 -0.29 3.72
C ALA A 198 16.12 -0.39 3.88
N ILE A 199 16.69 -1.55 3.57
CA ILE A 199 18.15 -1.77 3.62
C ILE A 199 18.85 -0.90 2.55
N GLY A 200 18.35 -0.90 1.32
CA GLY A 200 18.92 -0.12 0.22
C GLY A 200 18.94 1.38 0.51
N SER A 201 17.85 1.91 1.09
CA SER A 201 17.79 3.30 1.54
C SER A 201 18.84 3.62 2.60
N THR A 202 19.08 2.69 3.51
CA THR A 202 20.06 2.84 4.59
C THR A 202 21.49 2.80 4.06
N ILE A 203 21.81 1.87 3.15
CA ILE A 203 23.11 1.80 2.48
C ILE A 203 23.37 3.07 1.67
N PHE A 204 22.34 3.56 0.96
CA PHE A 204 22.45 4.75 0.14
C PHE A 204 22.70 6.01 0.99
N SER A 205 21.96 6.19 2.08
CA SER A 205 22.11 7.35 2.96
C SER A 205 23.44 7.36 3.73
N LYS A 206 23.92 6.18 4.17
CA LYS A 206 25.25 6.04 4.79
C LYS A 206 26.39 6.24 3.79
N GLY A 207 26.12 6.10 2.49
CA GLY A 207 27.14 6.10 1.44
C GLY A 207 27.97 4.81 1.35
N GLN A 208 27.88 3.94 2.37
CA GLN A 208 28.56 2.64 2.49
C GLN A 208 27.67 1.64 3.25
N GLY A 209 27.82 0.35 2.95
CA GLY A 209 27.14 -0.75 3.64
C GLY A 209 28.13 -1.79 4.13
N SER A 210 27.78 -2.52 5.19
CA SER A 210 28.49 -3.72 5.60
C SER A 210 28.27 -4.86 4.60
N THR A 211 29.20 -5.82 4.53
CA THR A 211 29.04 -7.02 3.69
C THR A 211 27.76 -7.77 4.00
N GLU A 212 27.35 -7.83 5.26
CA GLU A 212 26.11 -8.45 5.70
C GLU A 212 24.88 -7.71 5.16
N GLU A 213 24.81 -6.38 5.28
CA GLU A 213 23.71 -5.57 4.71
C GLU A 213 23.58 -5.79 3.19
N TYR A 214 24.69 -5.86 2.45
CA TYR A 214 24.68 -6.17 1.02
C TYR A 214 24.18 -7.59 0.71
N ASN A 215 24.58 -8.57 1.52
CA ASN A 215 24.11 -9.95 1.36
C ASN A 215 22.61 -10.05 1.61
N THR A 216 22.10 -9.46 2.71
CA THR A 216 20.67 -9.43 3.01
C THR A 216 19.87 -8.67 1.95
N PHE A 217 20.41 -7.56 1.43
CA PHE A 217 19.79 -6.81 0.33
C PHE A 217 19.63 -7.67 -0.93
N ASN A 218 20.68 -8.40 -1.33
CA ASN A 218 20.66 -9.29 -2.49
C ASN A 218 19.76 -10.51 -2.28
N GLU A 219 19.82 -11.13 -1.11
CA GLU A 219 18.98 -12.28 -0.77
C GLU A 219 17.49 -11.95 -0.88
N ASN A 220 17.06 -10.81 -0.32
CA ASN A 220 15.66 -10.37 -0.39
C ASN A 220 15.22 -10.02 -1.82
N TYR A 221 16.13 -9.49 -2.65
CA TYR A 221 15.86 -9.31 -4.07
C TYR A 221 15.58 -10.64 -4.78
N PHE A 222 16.45 -11.64 -4.59
CA PHE A 222 16.29 -12.95 -5.22
C PHE A 222 15.02 -13.64 -4.73
N LYS A 223 14.74 -13.62 -3.42
CA LYS A 223 13.48 -14.13 -2.85
C LYS A 223 12.26 -13.50 -3.51
N ALA A 224 12.21 -12.17 -3.56
CA ALA A 224 11.09 -11.46 -4.19
C ALA A 224 10.90 -11.86 -5.66
N ARG A 225 12.01 -11.93 -6.41
CA ARG A 225 11.98 -12.31 -7.82
C ARG A 225 11.49 -13.74 -8.02
N THR A 226 12.01 -14.70 -7.25
CA THR A 226 11.57 -16.10 -7.31
C THR A 226 10.09 -16.24 -6.97
N PHE A 227 9.60 -15.51 -5.96
CA PHE A 227 8.18 -15.49 -5.64
C PHE A 227 7.35 -14.95 -6.83
N LEU A 228 7.70 -13.79 -7.38
CA LEU A 228 6.98 -13.26 -8.55
C LEU A 228 7.01 -14.24 -9.73
N GLU A 229 8.15 -14.87 -10.01
CA GLU A 229 8.30 -15.85 -11.07
C GLU A 229 7.41 -17.09 -10.85
N ILE A 230 7.38 -17.63 -9.63
CA ILE A 230 6.46 -18.71 -9.25
C ILE A 230 5.02 -18.27 -9.50
N CYS A 231 4.61 -17.09 -9.03
CA CYS A 231 3.25 -16.62 -9.27
C CYS A 231 2.95 -16.46 -10.78
N PHE A 232 3.84 -15.86 -11.56
CA PHE A 232 3.63 -15.67 -12.99
C PHE A 232 3.62 -16.99 -13.78
N SER A 233 4.37 -18.00 -13.32
CA SER A 233 4.31 -19.36 -13.89
C SER A 233 2.96 -20.03 -13.66
N HIS A 234 2.25 -19.67 -12.58
CA HIS A 234 0.96 -20.24 -12.21
C HIS A 234 -0.25 -19.40 -12.65
N SER A 235 -0.06 -18.10 -12.92
CA SER A 235 -1.14 -17.18 -13.30
C SER A 235 -0.69 -16.19 -14.39
N GLY A 236 -0.99 -16.53 -15.65
CA GLY A 236 -0.75 -15.64 -16.79
C GLY A 236 -1.48 -14.29 -16.66
N ARG A 237 -2.69 -14.27 -16.07
CA ARG A 237 -3.43 -13.03 -15.79
C ARG A 237 -2.67 -12.12 -14.81
N SER A 238 -2.11 -12.69 -13.74
CA SER A 238 -1.32 -11.91 -12.78
C SER A 238 -0.07 -11.32 -13.41
N LYS A 239 0.58 -12.08 -14.30
CA LYS A 239 1.71 -11.60 -15.10
C LYS A 239 1.30 -10.44 -16.02
N ALA A 240 0.23 -10.60 -16.79
CA ALA A 240 -0.25 -9.55 -17.70
C ALA A 240 -0.61 -8.25 -16.95
N LEU A 241 -1.25 -8.34 -15.78
CA LEU A 241 -1.55 -7.18 -14.94
C LEU A 241 -0.27 -6.53 -14.39
N TYR A 242 0.70 -7.33 -13.96
CA TYR A 242 1.99 -6.83 -13.50
C TYR A 242 2.76 -6.12 -14.61
N ASP A 243 2.79 -6.70 -15.82
CA ASP A 243 3.45 -6.13 -16.99
C ASP A 243 2.77 -4.82 -17.42
N ALA A 244 1.43 -4.75 -17.40
CA ALA A 244 0.69 -3.52 -17.66
C ALA A 244 1.02 -2.42 -16.64
N LEU A 245 1.09 -2.75 -15.35
CA LEU A 245 1.48 -1.81 -14.29
C LEU A 245 2.93 -1.32 -14.42
N LEU A 246 3.83 -2.18 -14.91
CA LEU A 246 5.21 -1.79 -15.17
C LEU A 246 5.34 -0.90 -16.41
N SER A 247 4.57 -1.16 -17.47
CA SER A 247 4.62 -0.34 -18.69
C SER A 247 4.22 1.11 -18.43
N ASP A 248 3.25 1.35 -17.53
CA ASP A 248 2.83 2.68 -17.11
C ASP A 248 3.92 3.42 -16.31
N LYS A 249 4.91 2.69 -15.78
CA LYS A 249 5.96 3.18 -14.88
C LYS A 249 7.37 2.87 -15.38
N ALA A 250 7.56 2.85 -16.70
CA ALA A 250 8.84 2.50 -17.31
C ALA A 250 9.99 3.38 -16.80
N ASP A 251 9.77 4.69 -16.68
CA ASP A 251 10.77 5.65 -16.18
C ASP A 251 11.15 5.41 -14.71
N LEU A 252 10.19 5.05 -13.86
CA LEU A 252 10.48 4.73 -12.47
C LEU A 252 11.32 3.44 -12.37
N THR A 253 11.00 2.46 -13.22
CA THR A 253 11.69 1.16 -13.24
C THR A 253 13.15 1.32 -13.66
N SER A 254 13.43 2.16 -14.66
CA SER A 254 14.81 2.46 -15.09
C SER A 254 15.61 3.19 -14.00
N ARG A 255 15.00 4.16 -13.31
CA ARG A 255 15.64 4.86 -12.19
C ARG A 255 15.96 3.94 -11.02
N ILE A 256 15.04 3.03 -10.67
CA ILE A 256 15.29 2.03 -9.61
C ILE A 256 16.43 1.09 -9.99
N ALA A 257 16.47 0.64 -11.24
CA ALA A 257 17.56 -0.20 -11.75
C ALA A 257 18.91 0.53 -11.65
N SER A 258 18.97 1.79 -12.10
CA SER A 258 20.17 2.62 -12.01
C SER A 258 20.65 2.83 -10.56
N MET A 259 19.74 3.13 -9.63
CA MET A 259 20.10 3.25 -8.21
C MET A 259 20.66 1.95 -7.64
N ARG A 260 20.08 0.80 -8.03
CA ARG A 260 20.58 -0.50 -7.61
C ARG A 260 21.97 -0.78 -8.14
N ASP A 261 22.22 -0.49 -9.41
CA ASP A 261 23.54 -0.68 -10.02
C ASP A 261 24.60 0.18 -9.34
N ALA A 262 24.25 1.42 -8.97
CA ALA A 262 25.13 2.28 -8.18
C ALA A 262 25.46 1.67 -6.79
N ILE A 263 24.47 1.09 -6.10
CA ILE A 263 24.68 0.38 -4.83
C ILE A 263 25.63 -0.81 -5.01
N LEU A 264 25.45 -1.59 -6.08
CA LEU A 264 26.28 -2.78 -6.38
C LEU A 264 27.69 -2.42 -6.86
N GLN A 265 27.87 -1.33 -7.58
CA GLN A 265 29.20 -0.85 -7.98
C GLN A 265 30.01 -0.41 -6.77
N LYS A 266 29.39 0.30 -5.82
CA LYS A 266 30.03 0.67 -4.56
C LYS A 266 30.48 -0.54 -3.74
N GLN A 267 29.71 -1.63 -3.76
CA GLN A 267 30.11 -2.89 -3.10
C GLN A 267 31.42 -3.44 -3.68
N LYS A 268 31.62 -3.34 -5.00
CA LYS A 268 32.84 -3.84 -5.67
C LYS A 268 34.05 -2.95 -5.42
N ASN A 269 33.85 -1.66 -5.16
CA ASN A 269 34.94 -0.68 -5.08
C ASN A 269 34.78 0.25 -3.86
N PRO A 270 34.98 -0.26 -2.63
CA PRO A 270 34.71 0.49 -1.40
C PRO A 270 35.65 1.69 -1.17
N ARG A 271 36.71 1.84 -1.97
CA ARG A 271 37.73 2.92 -1.84
C ARG A 271 37.54 4.10 -2.80
N ALA A 272 36.49 4.11 -3.62
CA ALA A 272 36.30 5.10 -4.68
C ALA A 272 35.50 6.36 -4.27
N CYS A 273 35.38 6.63 -2.96
CA CYS A 273 34.70 7.81 -2.42
C CYS A 273 35.67 8.68 -1.64
#